data_AF-A0A1H7Z030-F1
#
_entry.id   AF-A0A1H7Z030-F1
#
_cell.length_a   1.000
_cell.length_b   1.000
_cell.length_c   1.000
_cell.angle_alpha   90.00
_cell.angle_beta   90.00
_cell.angle_gamma   90.00
#
_symmetry.space_group_name_H-M   'P 1'
#
loop_
_entity.id
_entity.type
_entity.pdbx_description
1 polymer ?
#
loop_
_entity_poly.entity_id
_entity_poly.type
_entity_poly.pdbx_seq_one_letter_code
_entity_poly.pdbx_strand_id
1 'polypeptide(L)'
;MTAPRDEKQALLTEQFATTAALSALTGEYHRLLQRCAAAGFARQMLEQGDAEALAEAAETEAQARSIAEACHQRIEDMEQRLNALSREIAALR
;
A
#
# COMPACT_ATOMS: atom_id res chain seq x y z
N MET A 1 -32.10 20.79 0.90
CA MET A 1 -31.17 20.75 2.04
C MET A 1 -31.07 19.30 2.47
N THR A 2 -30.01 18.60 2.04
CA THR A 2 -29.66 17.29 2.61
C THR A 2 -29.39 17.50 4.10
N ALA A 3 -30.02 16.69 4.96
CA ALA A 3 -29.91 16.89 6.39
C ALA A 3 -28.48 16.56 6.85
N PRO A 4 -27.93 17.25 7.87
CA PRO A 4 -26.60 16.98 8.42
C PRO A 4 -26.35 15.51 8.81
N ARG A 5 -27.44 14.78 9.08
CA ARG A 5 -27.44 13.34 9.34
C ARG A 5 -27.03 12.51 8.11
N ASP A 6 -27.50 12.88 6.93
CA ASP A 6 -27.24 12.14 5.68
C ASP A 6 -25.79 12.33 5.24
N GLU A 7 -25.26 13.55 5.41
CA GLU A 7 -23.85 13.89 5.15
C GLU A 7 -22.91 13.13 6.11
N LYS A 8 -23.21 13.13 7.40
CA LYS A 8 -22.44 12.37 8.39
C LYS A 8 -22.47 10.87 8.13
N GLN A 9 -23.61 10.33 7.71
CA GLN A 9 -23.74 8.92 7.35
C GLN A 9 -22.87 8.57 6.13
N ALA A 10 -22.85 9.44 5.12
CA ALA A 10 -22.02 9.24 3.92
C ALA A 10 -20.52 9.23 4.25
N LEU A 11 -20.05 10.17 5.07
CA LEU A 11 -18.64 10.22 5.50
C LEU A 11 -18.23 9.00 6.32
N LEU A 12 -19.10 8.51 7.20
CA LEU A 12 -18.87 7.27 7.96
C LEU A 12 -18.79 6.06 7.02
N THR A 13 -19.69 5.96 6.05
CA THR A 13 -19.64 4.89 5.03
C THR A 13 -18.32 4.92 4.26
N GLU A 14 -17.86 6.09 3.84
CA GLU A 14 -16.56 6.23 3.19
C GLU A 14 -15.41 5.82 4.12
N GLN A 15 -15.41 6.27 5.38
CA GLN A 15 -14.38 5.91 6.36
C GLN A 15 -14.28 4.38 6.55
N PHE A 16 -15.42 3.69 6.65
CA PHE A 16 -15.43 2.22 6.74
C PHE A 16 -14.90 1.56 5.48
N ALA A 17 -15.29 2.05 4.31
CA ALA A 17 -14.79 1.52 3.03
C ALA A 17 -13.27 1.71 2.88
N THR A 18 -12.76 2.90 3.20
CA THR A 18 -11.31 3.18 3.16
C THR A 18 -10.55 2.32 4.17
N THR A 19 -11.08 2.14 5.38
CA THR A 19 -10.47 1.27 6.41
C THR A 19 -10.38 -0.19 5.95
N ALA A 20 -11.45 -0.71 5.34
CA ALA A 20 -11.48 -2.07 4.82
C ALA A 20 -10.47 -2.24 3.68
N ALA A 21 -10.41 -1.29 2.75
CA ALA A 21 -9.45 -1.31 1.65
C ALA A 21 -8.00 -1.22 2.16
N LEU A 22 -7.72 -0.39 3.17
CA LEU A 22 -6.40 -0.26 3.79
C LEU A 22 -5.97 -1.58 4.45
N SER A 23 -6.90 -2.25 5.12
CA SER A 23 -6.65 -3.56 5.76
C SER A 23 -6.30 -4.63 4.72
N ALA A 24 -6.95 -4.63 3.55
CA ALA A 24 -6.61 -5.54 2.47
C ALA A 24 -5.22 -5.22 1.87
N LEU A 25 -4.96 -3.94 1.61
CA LEU A 25 -3.74 -3.47 0.98
C LEU A 25 -2.50 -3.71 1.85
N THR A 26 -2.61 -3.54 3.17
CA THR A 26 -1.50 -3.85 4.10
C THR A 26 -1.12 -5.33 4.06
N GLY A 27 -2.08 -6.25 3.95
CA GLY A 27 -1.80 -7.67 3.76
C GLY A 27 -1.08 -7.97 2.44
N GLU A 28 -1.46 -7.29 1.36
CA GLU A 28 -0.79 -7.38 0.06
C GLU A 28 0.64 -6.81 0.11
N TYR A 29 0.82 -5.67 0.78
CA TYR A 29 2.12 -5.03 0.99
C TYR A 29 3.11 -5.94 1.72
N HIS A 30 2.67 -6.66 2.76
CA HIS A 30 3.54 -7.63 3.45
C HIS A 30 4.04 -8.74 2.52
N ARG A 31 3.18 -9.24 1.63
CA ARG A 31 3.59 -10.25 0.62
C ARG A 31 4.57 -9.67 -0.39
N LEU A 32 4.39 -8.40 -0.78
CA LEU A 32 5.32 -7.71 -1.67
C LEU A 32 6.70 -7.53 -1.02
N LEU A 33 6.75 -7.15 0.25
CA LEU A 33 8.01 -7.05 1.00
C LEU A 33 8.74 -8.39 1.08
N GLN A 34 8.02 -9.49 1.31
CA GLN A 34 8.59 -10.84 1.28
C GLN A 34 9.18 -11.18 -0.10
N ARG A 35 8.50 -10.81 -1.19
CA ARG A 35 9.01 -11.00 -2.56
C ARG A 35 10.25 -10.16 -2.83
N CYS A 36 10.28 -8.91 -2.38
CA CYS A 36 11.46 -8.05 -2.48
C CYS A 36 12.66 -8.66 -1.76
N ALA A 37 12.46 -9.14 -0.53
CA ALA A 37 13.50 -9.80 0.24
C ALA A 37 14.01 -11.07 -0.47
N ALA A 38 13.11 -11.91 -0.96
CA ALA A 38 13.47 -13.12 -1.70
C ALA A 38 14.27 -12.81 -2.97
N ALA A 39 13.87 -11.79 -3.74
CA ALA A 39 14.60 -11.37 -4.94
C ALA A 39 16.00 -10.83 -4.60
N GLY A 40 16.12 -10.03 -3.54
CA GLY A 40 17.42 -9.54 -3.06
C GLY A 40 18.34 -10.67 -2.60
N PHE A 41 17.81 -11.68 -1.90
CA PHE A 41 18.59 -12.87 -1.52
C PHE A 41 19.03 -13.68 -2.75
N ALA A 42 18.14 -13.89 -3.72
CA ALA A 42 18.48 -14.60 -4.95
C ALA A 42 19.61 -13.90 -5.72
N ARG A 43 19.55 -12.57 -5.83
CA ARG A 43 20.62 -11.76 -6.44
C ARG A 43 21.95 -11.91 -5.69
N GLN A 44 21.94 -11.85 -4.36
CA GLN A 44 23.16 -12.02 -3.55
C GLN A 44 23.80 -13.40 -3.71
N MET A 45 23.00 -14.46 -3.90
CA MET A 45 23.53 -15.80 -4.17
C MET A 45 24.22 -15.91 -5.53
N LEU A 46 23.87 -15.04 -6.48
CA LEU A 46 24.42 -15.00 -7.83
C LEU A 46 25.59 -14.01 -7.97
N GLU A 47 26.00 -13.32 -6.90
CA GLU A 47 26.99 -12.24 -6.96
C GLU A 47 28.42 -12.73 -7.35
N GLN A 48 28.66 -14.05 -7.29
CA GLN A 48 29.86 -14.72 -7.83
C GLN A 48 29.55 -15.68 -9.00
N GLY A 49 28.35 -15.59 -9.57
CA GLY A 49 27.83 -16.50 -10.60
C GLY A 49 27.79 -15.88 -12.00
N ASP A 50 26.89 -16.41 -12.82
CA ASP A 50 26.64 -15.98 -14.20
C ASP A 50 26.12 -14.53 -14.25
N ALA A 51 26.76 -13.69 -15.07
CA ALA A 51 26.40 -12.29 -15.25
C ALA A 51 24.99 -12.10 -15.83
N GLU A 52 24.52 -13.01 -16.68
CA GLU A 52 23.17 -12.96 -17.25
C GLU A 52 22.12 -13.24 -16.17
N ALA A 53 22.33 -14.28 -15.36
CA ALA A 53 21.47 -14.60 -14.22
C ALA A 53 21.46 -13.49 -13.16
N LEU A 54 22.62 -12.84 -12.93
CA LEU A 54 22.70 -11.70 -12.02
C LEU A 54 21.89 -10.50 -12.52
N ALA A 55 21.90 -10.23 -13.83
CA ALA A 55 21.14 -9.15 -14.44
C ALA A 55 19.62 -9.41 -14.34
N GLU A 56 19.15 -10.63 -14.63
CA GLU A 56 17.75 -11.01 -14.50
C GLU A 56 17.26 -10.92 -13.03
N ALA A 57 18.09 -11.36 -12.08
CA ALA A 57 17.79 -11.25 -10.67
C ALA A 57 17.71 -9.78 -10.20
N ALA A 58 18.60 -8.92 -10.70
CA ALA A 58 18.58 -7.49 -10.41
C ALA A 58 17.33 -6.80 -10.97
N GLU A 59 16.90 -7.15 -12.18
CA GLU A 59 15.66 -6.66 -12.76
C GLU A 59 14.44 -7.10 -11.94
N THR A 60 14.40 -8.37 -11.56
CA THR A 60 13.32 -8.91 -10.72
C THR A 60 13.24 -8.20 -9.35
N GLU A 61 14.40 -7.93 -8.73
CA GLU A 61 14.46 -7.16 -7.48
C GLU A 61 13.94 -5.74 -7.69
N ALA A 62 14.37 -5.06 -8.75
CA ALA A 62 13.94 -3.69 -9.07
C ALA A 62 12.43 -3.60 -9.32
N GLN A 63 11.87 -4.54 -10.08
CA GLN A 63 10.43 -4.62 -10.33
C GLN A 63 9.65 -4.87 -9.04
N ALA A 64 10.09 -5.83 -8.20
CA ALA A 64 9.44 -6.12 -6.93
C ALA A 64 9.45 -4.88 -6.01
N ARG A 65 10.58 -4.17 -5.94
CA ARG A 65 10.73 -2.95 -5.15
C ARG A 65 9.80 -1.84 -5.65
N SER A 66 9.75 -1.60 -6.95
CA SER A 66 8.86 -0.58 -7.54
C SER A 66 7.39 -0.85 -7.21
N ILE A 67 6.96 -2.11 -7.25
CA ILE A 67 5.58 -2.48 -6.89
C ILE A 67 5.34 -2.26 -5.38
N ALA A 68 6.31 -2.62 -4.53
CA ALA A 68 6.20 -2.39 -3.09
C ALA A 68 6.13 -0.89 -2.74
N GLU A 69 6.94 -0.05 -3.40
CA GLU A 69 6.93 1.40 -3.24
C GLU A 69 5.58 2.01 -3.67
N ALA A 70 5.05 1.60 -4.82
CA ALA A 70 3.73 2.05 -5.28
C ALA A 70 2.61 1.62 -4.31
N CYS A 71 2.71 0.42 -3.74
CA CYS A 71 1.76 -0.05 -2.73
C CYS A 71 1.88 0.76 -1.42
N HIS A 72 3.10 1.07 -1.00
CA HIS A 72 3.36 1.91 0.16
C HIS A 72 2.79 3.31 0.00
N GLN A 73 2.99 3.96 -1.16
CA GLN A 73 2.40 5.27 -1.44
C GLN A 73 0.87 5.25 -1.35
N ARG A 74 0.23 4.20 -1.89
CA ARG A 74 -1.23 4.05 -1.79
C ARG A 74 -1.72 3.88 -0.36
N ILE A 75 -0.94 3.18 0.49
CA ILE A 75 -1.23 3.08 1.92
C ILE A 75 -1.20 4.46 2.57
N GLU A 76 -0.13 5.23 2.35
CA GLU A 76 0.00 6.59 2.90
C GLU A 76 -1.15 7.52 2.46
N ASP A 77 -1.50 7.51 1.18
CA ASP A 77 -2.60 8.31 0.64
C ASP A 77 -3.94 7.96 1.31
N MET A 78 -4.19 6.66 1.55
CA MET A 78 -5.40 6.18 2.21
C MET A 78 -5.44 6.54 3.70
N GLU A 79 -4.29 6.47 4.40
CA GLU A 79 -4.18 6.93 5.79
C GLU A 79 -4.43 8.44 5.90
N GLN A 80 -3.92 9.23 4.96
CA GLN A 80 -4.21 10.66 4.87
C GLN A 80 -5.72 10.91 4.64
N ARG A 81 -6.37 10.13 3.76
CA ARG A 81 -7.82 10.24 3.54
C ARG A 81 -8.62 9.88 4.79
N LEU A 82 -8.25 8.84 5.52
CA LEU A 82 -8.89 8.48 6.80
C LEU A 82 -8.76 9.59 7.85
N ASN A 83 -7.60 10.22 7.92
CA ASN A 83 -7.37 11.37 8.80
C ASN A 83 -8.21 12.59 8.40
N ALA A 84 -8.39 12.83 7.09
CA ALA A 84 -9.29 13.88 6.60
C ALA A 84 -10.76 13.59 6.97
N LEU A 85 -11.25 12.38 6.66
CA LEU A 85 -12.61 11.95 6.97
C LEU A 85 -12.92 12.05 8.47
N SER A 86 -11.96 11.66 9.32
CA SER A 86 -12.12 11.76 10.78
C SER A 86 -12.29 13.21 11.25
N ARG A 87 -11.59 14.16 10.63
CA ARG A 87 -11.73 15.60 10.91
C ARG A 87 -13.07 16.15 10.40
N GLU A 88 -13.48 15.77 9.19
CA GLU A 88 -14.77 16.16 8.60
C GLU A 88 -15.94 15.66 9.47
N ILE A 89 -15.94 14.39 9.89
CA ILE A 89 -16.96 13.81 10.77
C ILE A 89 -16.99 14.52 12.14
N ALA A 90 -15.83 14.88 12.69
CA ALA A 90 -15.75 15.62 13.95
C ALA A 90 -16.29 17.04 13.85
N ALA A 91 -16.19 17.67 12.66
CA ALA A 91 -16.72 19.01 12.39
C ALA A 91 -18.26 19.01 12.20
N LEU A 92 -18.87 17.88 11.83
CA LEU A 92 -20.32 17.68 11.77
C LEU A 92 -20.96 17.36 13.15
N ARG A 93 -20.26 17.66 14.24
CA ARG A 93 -20.78 17.50 15.61
C ARG A 93 -21.80 18.57 15.96
#